data_AF-A0A1H4TWP4-F1
#
_entry.id   AF-A0A1H4TWP4-F1
#
_cell.length_a   1.000
_cell.length_b   1.000
_cell.length_c   1.000
_cell.angle_alpha   90.00
_cell.angle_beta   90.00
_cell.angle_gamma   90.00
#
_symmetry.space_group_name_H-M   'P 1'
#
loop_
_entity.id
_entity.type
_entity.pdbx_description
1 polymer ?
#
loop_
_entity_poly.entity_id
_entity_poly.type
_entity_poly.pdbx_seq_one_letter_code
_entity_poly.pdbx_strand_id
1 'polypeptide(L)'
;MQPAEIGHTSRDLLEWGGPLIIDRINEHYFRLLRSRPDVARPLAQYHYRMWKFLLDGHPDEAASLRRELVNLARLAGCADSDLDDADRMVLVELMQVVMMRFNRSPNMACDYSLTLVDAASGLAHARLAVA
;
A
#
# COMPACT_ATOMS: atom_id res chain seq x y z
N MET A 1 5.23 -24.46 2.90
CA MET A 1 5.96 -23.21 3.16
C MET A 1 5.95 -22.97 4.66
N GLN A 2 7.12 -22.80 5.26
CA GLN A 2 7.20 -22.52 6.69
C GLN A 2 6.87 -21.04 6.97
N PRO A 3 6.26 -20.70 8.12
CA PRO A 3 5.93 -19.30 8.46
C PRO A 3 7.13 -18.33 8.43
N ALA A 4 8.34 -18.84 8.63
CA ALA A 4 9.57 -18.08 8.60
C ALA A 4 9.96 -17.57 7.18
N GLU A 5 9.59 -18.29 6.12
CA GLU A 5 9.90 -17.92 4.73
C GLU A 5 9.01 -16.74 4.26
N ILE A 6 7.76 -16.69 4.74
CA ILE A 6 6.80 -15.62 4.44
C ILE A 6 7.24 -14.30 5.10
N GLY A 7 7.64 -14.35 6.38
CA GLY A 7 8.12 -13.17 7.11
C GLY A 7 9.41 -12.56 6.54
N HIS A 8 10.26 -13.36 5.89
CA HIS A 8 11.44 -12.86 5.19
C HIS A 8 11.08 -12.12 3.89
N THR A 9 10.17 -12.71 3.11
CA THR A 9 9.72 -12.16 1.81
C THR A 9 8.98 -10.83 1.99
N SER A 10 8.14 -10.73 3.02
CA SER A 10 7.42 -9.51 3.37
C SER A 10 8.37 -8.35 3.73
N ARG A 11 9.35 -8.62 4.60
CA ARG A 11 10.34 -7.61 5.01
C ARG A 11 11.21 -7.16 3.83
N ASP A 12 11.66 -8.12 3.01
CA ASP A 12 12.45 -7.81 1.82
C ASP A 12 11.63 -6.99 0.80
N LEU A 13 10.38 -7.36 0.56
CA LEU A 13 9.45 -6.59 -0.28
C LEU A 13 9.27 -5.18 0.24
N LEU A 14 9.09 -5.00 1.55
CA LEU A 14 8.98 -3.67 2.13
C LEU A 14 10.28 -2.86 1.98
N GLU A 15 11.45 -3.48 2.11
CA GLU A 15 12.74 -2.81 1.98
C GLU A 15 12.94 -2.21 0.58
N TRP A 16 12.74 -2.99 -0.47
CA TRP A 16 12.90 -2.48 -1.84
C TRP A 16 11.64 -1.81 -2.40
N GLY A 17 10.46 -2.19 -1.94
CA GLY A 17 9.16 -1.68 -2.39
C GLY A 17 8.76 -0.37 -1.71
N GLY A 18 9.26 -0.11 -0.50
CA GLY A 18 8.97 1.11 0.27
C GLY A 18 9.09 2.41 -0.54
N PRO A 19 10.23 2.66 -1.22
CA PRO A 19 10.40 3.82 -2.10
C PRO A 19 9.35 3.92 -3.21
N LEU A 20 9.01 2.80 -3.86
CA LEU A 20 8.01 2.78 -4.94
C LEU A 20 6.61 3.13 -4.43
N ILE A 21 6.26 2.61 -3.25
CA ILE A 21 4.97 2.88 -2.60
C ILE A 21 4.85 4.37 -2.28
N ILE A 22 5.84 4.94 -1.59
CA ILE A 22 5.78 6.35 -1.21
C ILE A 22 5.81 7.28 -2.43
N ASP A 23 6.54 6.91 -3.49
CA ASP A 23 6.56 7.69 -4.73
C ASP A 23 5.18 7.72 -5.41
N ARG A 24 4.52 6.56 -5.55
CA ARG A 24 3.17 6.49 -6.15
C ARG A 24 2.10 7.18 -5.31
N ILE A 25 2.17 7.03 -4.00
CA ILE A 25 1.27 7.72 -3.07
C ILE A 25 1.48 9.23 -3.15
N ASN A 26 2.74 9.70 -3.12
CA ASN A 26 3.04 11.12 -3.27
C ASN A 26 2.55 11.65 -4.61
N GLU A 27 2.88 10.99 -5.72
CA GLU A 27 2.43 11.39 -7.05
C GLU A 27 0.90 11.57 -7.09
N HIS A 28 0.17 10.62 -6.51
CA HIS A 28 -1.29 10.69 -6.44
C HIS A 28 -1.77 11.90 -5.63
N TYR A 29 -1.37 12.01 -4.35
CA TYR A 29 -1.88 13.06 -3.46
C TYR A 29 -1.43 14.46 -3.85
N PHE A 30 -0.19 14.65 -4.32
CA PHE A 30 0.28 15.96 -4.78
C PHE A 30 -0.39 16.40 -6.08
N ARG A 31 -0.82 15.46 -6.92
CA ARG A 31 -1.64 15.77 -8.10
C ARG A 31 -3.07 16.12 -7.69
N LEU A 32 -3.69 15.33 -6.82
CA LEU A 32 -5.06 15.50 -6.36
C LEU A 32 -5.24 16.82 -5.58
N LEU A 33 -4.31 17.09 -4.67
CA LEU A 33 -4.33 18.25 -3.76
C LEU A 33 -3.28 19.29 -4.15
N ARG A 34 -3.12 19.54 -5.45
CA ARG A 34 -2.11 20.47 -6.00
C ARG A 34 -2.16 21.86 -5.35
N SER A 35 -3.36 22.36 -5.02
CA SER A 35 -3.56 23.67 -4.38
C SER A 35 -3.33 23.66 -2.86
N ARG A 36 -3.20 22.47 -2.24
CA ARG A 36 -3.05 22.26 -0.79
C ARG A 36 -1.94 21.22 -0.49
N PRO A 37 -0.68 21.49 -0.87
CA PRO A 37 0.44 20.57 -0.68
C PRO A 37 0.75 20.29 0.81
N ASP A 38 0.38 21.22 1.69
CA ASP A 38 0.42 21.11 3.14
C ASP A 38 -0.52 20.02 3.69
N VAL A 39 -1.65 19.77 3.00
CA VAL A 39 -2.59 18.68 3.30
C VAL A 39 -2.21 17.38 2.58
N ALA A 40 -1.66 17.49 1.36
CA ALA A 40 -1.25 16.34 0.56
C ALA A 40 -0.19 15.47 1.27
N ARG A 41 0.82 16.12 1.84
CA ARG A 41 1.95 15.42 2.48
C ARG A 41 1.54 14.56 3.69
N PRO A 42 0.78 15.07 4.68
CA PRO A 42 0.31 14.24 5.79
C PRO A 42 -0.54 13.05 5.33
N LEU A 43 -1.47 13.25 4.37
CA LEU A 43 -2.28 12.15 3.84
C LEU A 43 -1.41 11.07 3.18
N ALA A 44 -0.44 11.47 2.37
CA ALA A 44 0.51 10.54 1.75
C ALA A 44 1.30 9.75 2.80
N GLN A 45 1.76 10.40 3.88
CA GLN A 45 2.50 9.73 4.95
C GLN A 45 1.63 8.71 5.72
N TYR A 46 0.38 9.06 6.03
CA TYR A 46 -0.56 8.15 6.67
C TYR A 46 -0.86 6.94 5.78
N HIS A 47 -1.09 7.18 4.49
CA HIS A 47 -1.38 6.12 3.52
C HIS A 47 -0.18 5.20 3.33
N TYR A 48 1.04 5.75 3.24
CA TYR A 48 2.26 4.94 3.20
C TYR A 48 2.43 4.09 4.46
N ARG A 49 2.17 4.65 5.65
CA ARG A 49 2.25 3.90 6.91
C ARG A 49 1.26 2.74 6.96
N MET A 50 0.05 2.93 6.44
CA MET A 50 -0.93 1.85 6.29
C MET A 50 -0.38 0.72 5.42
N TRP A 51 0.23 1.06 4.27
CA TRP A 51 0.89 0.09 3.39
C TRP A 51 2.03 -0.67 4.05
N LYS A 52 2.83 -0.02 4.92
CA LYS A 52 3.84 -0.72 5.71
C LYS A 52 3.22 -1.80 6.60
N PHE A 53 2.15 -1.49 7.32
CA PHE A 53 1.48 -2.48 8.17
C PHE A 53 0.87 -3.63 7.36
N LEU A 54 0.28 -3.34 6.19
CA LEU A 54 -0.21 -4.40 5.30
C LEU A 54 0.91 -5.35 4.88
N LEU A 55 2.06 -4.81 4.48
CA LEU A 55 3.19 -5.61 4.03
C LEU A 55 3.87 -6.35 5.19
N ASP A 56 3.94 -5.77 6.38
CA ASP A 56 4.52 -6.40 7.59
C ASP A 56 3.57 -7.43 8.25
N GLY A 57 2.37 -7.65 7.70
CA GLY A 57 1.42 -8.66 8.22
C GLY A 57 0.60 -8.19 9.43
N HIS A 58 0.32 -6.89 9.51
CA HIS A 58 -0.41 -6.21 10.57
C HIS A 58 -1.74 -5.60 10.05
N PRO A 59 -2.72 -6.43 9.65
CA PRO A 59 -3.93 -5.97 8.98
C PRO A 59 -4.87 -5.16 9.89
N ASP A 60 -4.85 -5.40 11.21
CA ASP A 60 -5.69 -4.68 12.17
C ASP A 60 -5.20 -3.24 12.37
N GLU A 61 -3.89 -3.05 12.45
CA GLU A 61 -3.24 -1.73 12.48
C GLU A 61 -3.48 -0.98 11.16
N ALA A 62 -3.41 -1.68 10.03
CA ALA A 62 -3.75 -1.11 8.73
C ALA A 62 -5.23 -0.68 8.65
N ALA A 63 -6.16 -1.50 9.17
CA ALA A 63 -7.59 -1.16 9.23
C ALA A 63 -7.85 0.06 10.12
N SER A 64 -7.16 0.18 11.25
CA SER A 64 -7.25 1.36 12.10
C SER A 64 -6.77 2.63 11.39
N LEU A 65 -5.60 2.56 10.74
CA LEU A 65 -5.10 3.68 9.94
C LEU A 65 -5.99 4.00 8.74
N ARG A 66 -6.63 3.01 8.12
CA ARG A 66 -7.54 3.24 7.00
C ARG A 66 -8.75 4.09 7.44
N ARG A 67 -9.33 3.81 8.61
CA ARG A 67 -10.41 4.64 9.18
C ARG A 67 -9.97 6.08 9.40
N GLU A 68 -8.80 6.27 10.00
CA GLU A 68 -8.23 7.61 10.21
C GLU A 68 -7.96 8.34 8.89
N LEU A 69 -7.36 7.64 7.92
CA LEU A 69 -7.05 8.18 6.60
C LEU A 69 -8.32 8.62 5.86
N VAL A 70 -9.39 7.80 5.90
CA VAL A 70 -10.68 8.16 5.28
C VAL A 70 -11.26 9.42 5.93
N ASN A 71 -11.22 9.53 7.26
CA ASN A 71 -11.70 10.72 7.96
C ASN A 71 -10.90 11.97 7.56
N LEU A 72 -9.56 11.87 7.54
CA LEU A 72 -8.69 12.98 7.13
C LEU A 72 -8.89 13.36 5.66
N ALA A 73 -9.06 12.37 4.79
CA ALA A 73 -9.30 12.58 3.37
C ALA A 73 -10.64 13.29 3.11
N ARG A 74 -11.70 12.90 3.83
CA ARG A 74 -13.01 13.57 3.75
C ARG A 74 -12.94 15.02 4.24
N LEU A 75 -12.22 15.29 5.33
CA LEU A 75 -11.96 16.67 5.79
C LEU A 75 -11.16 17.47 4.77
N ALA A 76 -10.26 16.82 4.04
CA ALA A 76 -9.56 17.41 2.91
C ALA A 76 -10.43 17.53 1.64
N GLY A 77 -11.67 17.03 1.62
CA GLY A 77 -12.56 17.07 0.46
C GLY A 77 -12.19 16.07 -0.65
N CYS A 78 -11.46 15.01 -0.31
CA CYS A 78 -11.22 13.87 -1.21
C CYS A 78 -12.39 12.89 -1.13
N ALA A 79 -12.67 12.19 -2.22
CA ALA A 79 -13.61 11.08 -2.26
C ALA A 79 -12.93 9.78 -1.79
N ASP A 80 -13.72 8.84 -1.28
CA ASP A 80 -13.21 7.51 -0.90
C ASP A 80 -12.58 6.79 -2.12
N SER A 81 -13.06 7.08 -3.34
CA SER A 81 -12.50 6.58 -4.60
C SER A 81 -11.07 7.06 -4.88
N ASP A 82 -10.67 8.23 -4.38
CA ASP A 82 -9.31 8.75 -4.56
C ASP A 82 -8.29 7.86 -3.82
N LEU A 83 -8.66 7.41 -2.61
CA LEU A 83 -7.83 6.50 -1.83
C LEU A 83 -7.72 5.13 -2.51
N ASP A 84 -8.82 4.66 -3.06
CA ASP A 84 -8.88 3.40 -3.80
C ASP A 84 -8.04 3.44 -5.08
N ASP A 85 -7.98 4.59 -5.75
CA ASP A 85 -7.12 4.81 -6.90
C ASP A 85 -5.63 4.81 -6.51
N ALA A 86 -5.28 5.45 -5.39
CA ALA A 86 -3.93 5.40 -4.85
C ALA A 86 -3.51 3.96 -4.47
N ASP A 87 -4.39 3.20 -3.83
CA ASP A 87 -4.15 1.78 -3.51
C ASP A 87 -3.91 0.95 -4.78
N ARG A 88 -4.73 1.16 -5.81
CA ARG A 88 -4.57 0.48 -7.09
C ARG A 88 -3.24 0.81 -7.75
N MET A 89 -2.83 2.08 -7.73
CA MET A 89 -1.54 2.51 -8.29
C MET A 89 -0.38 1.81 -7.61
N VAL A 90 -0.40 1.68 -6.28
CA VAL A 90 0.63 0.96 -5.52
C VAL A 90 0.67 -0.52 -5.89
N LEU A 91 -0.48 -1.22 -5.88
CA LEU A 91 -0.53 -2.64 -6.22
C LEU A 91 -0.01 -2.94 -7.63
N VAL A 92 -0.42 -2.13 -8.61
CA VAL A 92 0.01 -2.30 -10.01
C VAL A 92 1.51 -2.08 -10.13
N GLU A 93 2.06 -1.03 -9.51
CA GLU A 93 3.50 -0.75 -9.54
C GLU A 93 4.32 -1.91 -8.96
N LEU A 94 3.95 -2.38 -7.77
CA LEU A 94 4.67 -3.48 -7.11
C LEU A 94 4.59 -4.76 -7.94
N MET A 95 3.42 -5.10 -8.47
CA MET A 95 3.24 -6.28 -9.30
C MET A 95 4.07 -6.22 -10.59
N GLN A 96 4.08 -5.06 -11.27
CA GLN A 96 4.90 -4.86 -12.46
C GLN A 96 6.39 -5.02 -12.16
N VAL A 97 6.85 -4.46 -11.04
CA VAL A 97 8.25 -4.58 -10.62
C VAL A 97 8.61 -6.02 -10.27
N VAL A 98 7.75 -6.76 -9.56
CA VAL A 98 7.96 -8.20 -9.28
C VAL A 98 8.13 -8.98 -10.58
N MET A 99 7.20 -8.78 -11.53
CA MET A 99 7.21 -9.48 -12.82
C MET A 99 8.44 -9.14 -13.67
N MET A 100 8.89 -7.89 -13.66
CA MET A 100 10.06 -7.47 -14.42
C MET A 100 11.38 -7.90 -13.76
N ARG A 101 11.52 -7.68 -12.44
CA ARG A 101 12.76 -7.90 -11.69
C ARG A 101 13.08 -9.37 -11.49
N PHE A 102 12.06 -10.21 -11.31
CA PHE A 102 12.22 -11.63 -11.00
C PHE A 102 11.79 -12.56 -12.15
N ASN A 103 11.78 -12.06 -13.39
CA ASN A 103 11.38 -12.84 -14.58
C ASN A 103 12.19 -14.13 -14.81
N ARG A 104 13.43 -14.19 -14.31
CA ARG A 104 14.33 -15.36 -14.39
C ARG A 104 14.29 -16.24 -13.14
N SER A 105 13.55 -15.85 -12.12
CA SER A 105 13.44 -16.51 -10.82
C SER A 105 11.96 -16.74 -10.48
N PRO A 106 11.28 -17.68 -11.15
CA PRO A 106 9.83 -17.85 -11.05
C PRO A 106 9.35 -18.16 -9.63
N ASN A 107 10.15 -18.88 -8.83
CA ASN A 107 9.80 -19.15 -7.43
C ASN A 107 9.77 -17.86 -6.61
N MET A 108 10.80 -16.99 -6.73
CA MET A 108 10.80 -15.69 -6.05
C MET A 108 9.66 -14.80 -6.51
N ALA A 109 9.39 -14.77 -7.83
CA ALA A 109 8.25 -14.01 -8.35
C ALA A 109 6.92 -14.51 -7.77
N CYS A 110 6.76 -15.82 -7.60
CA CYS A 110 5.60 -16.43 -6.95
C CYS A 110 5.49 -15.99 -5.49
N ASP A 111 6.59 -16.06 -4.72
CA ASP A 111 6.60 -15.72 -3.28
C ASP A 111 6.23 -14.25 -3.03
N TYR A 112 6.79 -13.31 -3.82
CA TYR A 112 6.38 -11.91 -3.74
C TYR A 112 4.95 -11.70 -4.19
N SER A 113 4.49 -12.41 -5.24
CA SER A 113 3.10 -12.30 -5.71
C SER A 113 2.11 -12.75 -4.64
N LEU A 114 2.41 -13.84 -3.92
CA LEU A 114 1.60 -14.29 -2.78
C LEU A 114 1.58 -13.25 -1.66
N THR A 115 2.73 -12.65 -1.34
CA THR A 115 2.81 -11.56 -0.36
C THR A 115 1.95 -10.35 -0.78
N LEU A 116 1.92 -10.00 -2.08
CA LEU A 116 1.07 -8.93 -2.61
C LEU A 116 -0.42 -9.30 -2.56
N VAL A 117 -0.77 -10.58 -2.76
CA VAL A 117 -2.14 -11.08 -2.60
C VAL A 117 -2.60 -10.98 -1.14
N ASP A 118 -1.74 -11.31 -0.19
CA ASP A 118 -2.03 -11.16 1.24
C ASP A 118 -2.23 -9.69 1.61
N ALA A 119 -1.36 -8.80 1.11
CA ALA A 119 -1.50 -7.35 1.32
C ALA A 119 -2.79 -6.79 0.68
N ALA A 120 -3.17 -7.25 -0.51
CA ALA A 120 -4.42 -6.87 -1.17
C ALA A 120 -5.65 -7.38 -0.39
N SER A 121 -5.56 -8.56 0.22
CA SER A 121 -6.61 -9.11 1.08
C SER A 121 -6.74 -8.29 2.38
N GLY A 122 -5.61 -7.93 3.00
CA GLY A 122 -5.58 -7.02 4.15
C GLY A 122 -6.14 -5.63 3.81
N LEU A 123 -5.87 -5.12 2.61
CA LEU A 123 -6.45 -3.86 2.12
C LEU A 123 -7.98 -3.96 1.97
N ALA A 124 -8.48 -5.06 1.41
CA ALA A 124 -9.92 -5.29 1.31
C ALA A 124 -10.58 -5.35 2.69
N HIS A 125 -9.95 -6.02 3.65
CA HIS A 125 -10.39 -6.03 5.05
C HIS A 125 -10.42 -4.62 5.65
N ALA A 126 -9.34 -3.85 5.49
CA ALA A 126 -9.23 -2.49 5.98
C ALA A 126 -10.31 -1.56 5.41
N ARG A 127 -10.73 -1.77 4.15
CA ARG A 127 -11.82 -1.02 3.50
C ARG A 127 -13.19 -1.38 4.09
N LEU A 128 -13.44 -2.68 4.32
CA LEU A 128 -14.68 -3.15 4.96
C LEU A 128 -14.80 -2.66 6.40
N ALA A 129 -13.70 -2.48 7.12
CA ALA A 129 -13.71 -1.95 8.48
C ALA A 129 -14.11 -0.46 8.59
N VAL A 130 -14.17 0.26 7.47
CA VAL A 130 -14.64 1.66 7.42
C VAL A 130 -16.12 1.79 7.02
N ALA A 131 -16.68 0.75 6.40
CA ALA A 131 -18.08 0.70 5.98
C ALA A 131 -19.02 0.54 7.18
#